data_AF-A0A947GA36-F1
#
_entry.id   AF-A0A947GA36-F1
#
_cell.length_a   1.000
_cell.length_b   1.000
_cell.length_c   1.000
_cell.angle_alpha   90.00
_cell.angle_beta   90.00
_cell.angle_gamma   90.00
#
_symmetry.space_group_name_H-M   'P 1'
#
loop_
_entity.id
_entity.type
_entity.pdbx_description
1 polymer ?
#
loop_
_entity_poly.entity_id
_entity_poly.type
_entity_poly.pdbx_seq_one_letter_code
_entity_poly.pdbx_strand_id
1 'polypeptide(L)'
;MNRMLSTALLAACAALALMGASVTHSVAASDVAWSIPAAGCSIAEGRELVEIAGPTVRFAPGKTGSIRLVCPISHVRFGNTASDAAQLGGMTIRFQDSSGTDPSAVLAVELVRTAVATGVSTAIGGFKSDQIAVTLPAGVDQNIATSSFQLDFAANFYHVDVILKRGTTDKVVAVTGLALTSPFLRFTRTF
;
A
#
# COMPACT_ATOMS: atom_id res chain seq x y z
N MET A 1 -82.46 -16.47 8.56
CA MET A 1 -81.52 -17.59 8.80
C MET A 1 -80.14 -17.17 8.32
N ASN A 2 -79.22 -17.06 9.27
CA ASN A 2 -77.82 -16.66 9.11
C ASN A 2 -77.07 -17.59 8.16
N ARG A 3 -76.27 -17.03 7.25
CA ARG A 3 -74.91 -17.54 6.97
C ARG A 3 -73.96 -16.38 6.68
N MET A 4 -72.93 -16.34 7.52
CA MET A 4 -71.73 -15.52 7.48
C MET A 4 -70.96 -15.73 6.18
N LEU A 5 -70.24 -14.71 5.70
CA LEU A 5 -68.77 -14.70 5.55
C LEU A 5 -68.29 -13.57 4.63
N SER A 6 -67.14 -13.02 5.01
CA SER A 6 -66.17 -12.31 4.14
C SER A 6 -66.45 -10.85 3.76
N THR A 7 -66.24 -9.95 4.72
CA THR A 7 -65.76 -8.59 4.42
C THR A 7 -64.36 -8.41 5.03
N ALA A 8 -63.41 -9.22 4.58
CA ALA A 8 -61.98 -9.00 4.76
C ALA A 8 -61.46 -8.19 3.56
N LEU A 9 -61.81 -6.90 3.50
CA LEU A 9 -61.30 -5.98 2.48
C LEU A 9 -61.51 -4.56 3.01
N LEU A 10 -60.46 -3.94 3.57
CA LEU A 10 -60.22 -2.48 3.65
C LEU A 10 -59.14 -2.19 4.71
N ALA A 11 -57.87 -2.33 4.31
CA ALA A 11 -56.75 -1.52 4.81
C ALA A 11 -55.46 -1.93 4.07
N ALA A 12 -55.49 -1.85 2.74
CA ALA A 12 -54.26 -1.69 1.97
C ALA A 12 -53.86 -0.21 2.01
N CYS A 13 -52.56 0.05 2.11
CA CYS A 13 -51.90 1.37 2.15
C CYS A 13 -51.67 1.96 3.56
N ALA A 14 -50.59 1.53 4.21
CA ALA A 14 -49.73 2.46 4.95
C ALA A 14 -48.33 1.84 5.17
N ALA A 15 -47.37 2.42 4.45
CA ALA A 15 -45.98 2.57 4.87
C ALA A 15 -45.17 1.30 5.21
N LEU A 16 -44.83 0.58 4.15
CA LEU A 16 -43.56 -0.13 4.02
C LEU A 16 -42.42 0.91 3.93
N ALA A 17 -41.96 1.47 5.04
CA ALA A 17 -40.75 2.30 5.09
C ALA A 17 -40.20 2.25 6.51
N LEU A 18 -38.88 2.15 6.67
CA LEU A 18 -38.13 1.81 7.89
C LEU A 18 -38.19 0.30 8.15
N MET A 19 -37.24 -0.51 7.68
CA MET A 19 -35.87 -0.53 8.17
C MET A 19 -34.95 -1.15 7.11
N GLY A 20 -34.55 -0.33 6.15
CA GLY A 20 -33.48 -0.63 5.21
C GLY A 20 -32.48 0.50 5.24
N ALA A 21 -32.02 0.89 6.44
CA ALA A 21 -30.81 1.68 6.56
C ALA A 21 -29.66 0.75 6.17
N SER A 22 -29.46 0.58 4.87
CA SER A 22 -28.19 0.16 4.32
C SER A 22 -27.16 1.14 4.86
N VAL A 23 -26.49 0.75 5.93
CA VAL A 23 -25.19 1.29 6.29
C VAL A 23 -24.29 0.91 5.13
N THR A 24 -24.29 1.72 4.08
CA THR A 24 -23.16 1.81 3.17
C THR A 24 -22.00 2.18 4.07
N HIS A 25 -21.21 1.17 4.44
CA HIS A 25 -19.85 1.37 4.88
C HIS A 25 -19.18 2.06 3.70
N SER A 26 -19.20 3.39 3.72
CA SER A 26 -18.33 4.21 2.90
C SER A 26 -16.93 3.85 3.38
N VAL A 27 -16.35 2.81 2.78
CA VAL A 27 -14.92 2.55 2.89
C VAL A 27 -14.28 3.86 2.46
N ALA A 28 -13.68 4.58 3.42
CA ALA A 28 -13.04 5.85 3.12
C ALA A 28 -12.04 5.56 1.99
N ALA A 29 -12.26 6.15 0.82
CA ALA A 29 -11.35 6.00 -0.30
C ALA A 29 -9.98 6.51 0.18
N SER A 30 -9.01 5.62 0.29
CA SER A 30 -7.64 5.98 0.65
C SER A 30 -6.98 6.56 -0.59
N ASP A 31 -6.74 7.86 -0.58
CA ASP A 31 -6.14 8.59 -1.70
C ASP A 31 -4.61 8.42 -1.65
N VAL A 32 -3.96 8.41 -2.82
CA VAL A 32 -2.49 8.27 -2.92
C VAL A 32 -1.82 9.60 -2.57
N ALA A 33 -1.15 9.62 -1.42
CA ALA A 33 -0.52 10.81 -0.86
C ALA A 33 0.93 10.99 -1.38
N TRP A 34 1.59 9.88 -1.71
CA TRP A 34 2.87 9.81 -2.41
C TRP A 34 2.96 8.50 -3.18
N SER A 35 3.63 8.50 -4.32
CA SER A 35 3.99 7.26 -5.01
C SER A 35 5.25 7.45 -5.85
N ILE A 36 5.97 6.35 -6.10
CA ILE A 36 7.14 6.33 -6.96
C ILE A 36 7.20 4.99 -7.70
N PRO A 37 7.49 4.97 -9.02
CA PRO A 37 7.88 3.73 -9.68
C PRO A 37 9.22 3.25 -9.11
N ALA A 38 9.44 1.94 -9.03
CA ALA A 38 10.69 1.41 -8.50
C ALA A 38 11.91 1.88 -9.31
N ALA A 39 11.74 2.04 -10.62
CA ALA A 39 12.76 2.60 -11.52
C ALA A 39 13.17 4.05 -11.18
N GLY A 40 12.35 4.78 -10.43
CA GLY A 40 12.65 6.13 -9.94
C GLY A 40 13.48 6.16 -8.65
N CYS A 41 13.70 5.01 -8.02
CA CYS A 41 14.52 4.90 -6.82
C CYS A 41 16.02 4.83 -7.15
N SER A 42 16.86 5.32 -6.24
CA SER A 42 18.31 5.21 -6.38
C SER A 42 18.77 3.79 -6.07
N ILE A 43 19.61 3.20 -6.92
CA ILE A 43 20.24 1.91 -6.63
C ILE A 43 21.43 2.17 -5.71
N ALA A 44 21.28 1.80 -4.43
CA ALA A 44 22.32 1.93 -3.42
C ALA A 44 23.33 0.77 -3.47
N GLU A 45 22.85 -0.46 -3.74
CA GLU A 45 23.69 -1.67 -3.79
C GLU A 45 23.23 -2.60 -4.92
N GLY A 46 24.16 -3.36 -5.52
CA GLY A 46 23.87 -4.37 -6.54
C GLY A 46 23.54 -3.81 -7.92
N ARG A 47 24.13 -2.67 -8.32
CA ARG A 47 23.85 -1.99 -9.60
C ARG A 47 24.07 -2.88 -10.82
N GLU A 48 25.09 -3.73 -10.79
CA GLU A 48 25.43 -4.69 -11.83
C GLU A 48 24.46 -5.89 -11.92
N LEU A 49 23.58 -6.05 -10.93
CA LEU A 49 22.56 -7.10 -10.88
C LEU A 49 21.21 -6.62 -11.43
N VAL A 50 21.04 -5.31 -11.60
CA VAL A 50 19.75 -4.67 -11.91
C VAL A 50 19.44 -4.72 -13.40
N GLU A 51 18.19 -5.04 -13.70
CA GLU A 51 17.53 -4.70 -14.95
C GLU A 51 16.32 -3.80 -14.65
N ILE A 52 16.23 -2.69 -15.39
CA ILE A 52 15.08 -1.78 -15.34
C ILE A 52 14.21 -2.03 -16.57
N ALA A 53 12.95 -2.40 -16.35
CA ALA A 53 11.97 -2.65 -17.41
C ALA A 53 10.71 -1.82 -17.17
N GLY A 54 10.63 -0.65 -17.81
CA GLY A 54 9.56 0.32 -17.55
C GLY A 54 9.62 0.83 -16.10
N PRO A 55 8.52 0.76 -15.32
CA PRO A 55 8.52 1.18 -13.91
C PRO A 55 9.22 0.18 -12.97
N THR A 56 9.51 -1.04 -13.44
CA THR A 56 9.92 -2.18 -12.62
C THR A 56 11.44 -2.31 -12.52
N VAL A 57 11.90 -2.62 -11.32
CA VAL A 57 13.26 -3.09 -11.04
C VAL A 57 13.23 -4.58 -10.75
N ARG A 58 14.10 -5.34 -11.41
CA ARG A 58 14.28 -6.78 -11.23
C ARG A 58 15.74 -7.16 -11.41
N PHE A 59 16.05 -8.43 -11.17
CA PHE A 59 17.38 -8.96 -11.47
C PHE A 59 17.57 -9.21 -12.97
N ALA A 60 18.69 -8.77 -13.50
CA ALA A 60 19.10 -9.02 -14.88
C ALA A 60 19.27 -10.52 -15.19
N PRO A 61 19.21 -10.87 -16.49
CA PRO A 61 19.73 -12.08 -17.11
C PRO A 61 20.60 -13.02 -16.27
N GLY A 62 20.07 -14.05 -15.60
CA GLY A 62 20.91 -15.06 -14.92
C GLY A 62 21.77 -14.56 -13.75
N LYS A 63 21.54 -13.35 -13.22
CA LYS A 63 22.25 -12.83 -12.03
C LYS A 63 21.69 -13.41 -10.72
N THR A 64 22.39 -13.33 -9.61
CA THR A 64 21.83 -13.63 -8.27
C THR A 64 22.48 -12.69 -7.27
N GLY A 65 21.93 -12.59 -6.06
CA GLY A 65 22.47 -11.74 -5.00
C GLY A 65 21.40 -10.84 -4.38
N SER A 66 21.81 -9.63 -4.02
CA SER A 66 20.96 -8.65 -3.34
C SER A 66 21.06 -7.29 -4.04
N ILE A 67 19.92 -6.66 -4.28
CA ILE A 67 19.80 -5.30 -4.79
C ILE A 67 19.16 -4.46 -3.68
N ARG A 68 19.73 -3.29 -3.39
CA ARG A 68 19.12 -2.31 -2.49
C ARG A 68 18.76 -1.04 -3.25
N LEU A 69 17.50 -0.64 -3.15
CA LEU A 69 16.98 0.61 -3.67
C LEU A 69 16.63 1.54 -2.50
N VAL A 70 16.89 2.83 -2.69
CA VAL A 70 16.49 3.90 -1.78
C VAL A 70 15.53 4.80 -2.52
N CYS A 71 14.27 4.82 -2.08
CA CYS A 71 13.19 5.59 -2.68
C CYS A 71 12.91 6.85 -1.83
N PRO A 72 13.35 8.05 -2.24
CA PRO A 72 13.18 9.25 -1.43
C PRO A 72 11.71 9.68 -1.38
N ILE A 73 11.25 10.12 -0.21
CA ILE A 73 9.93 10.74 -0.04
C ILE A 73 10.15 12.25 0.07
N SER A 74 9.94 12.97 -1.03
CA SER A 74 10.24 14.40 -1.14
C SER A 74 9.22 15.31 -0.46
N HIS A 75 7.97 14.86 -0.32
CA HIS A 75 6.86 15.46 0.42
C HIS A 75 5.62 14.58 0.20
N VAL A 76 4.65 14.69 1.09
CA VAL A 76 3.35 14.02 0.97
C VAL A 76 2.29 15.11 0.86
N ARG A 77 1.35 14.96 -0.09
CA ARG A 77 0.21 15.90 -0.18
C ARG A 77 -0.74 15.60 0.97
N PHE A 78 -1.05 16.59 1.79
CA PHE A 78 -2.09 16.50 2.82
C PHE A 78 -3.28 17.41 2.46
N GLY A 79 -4.47 17.07 2.97
CA GLY A 79 -5.63 17.95 2.91
C GLY A 79 -5.35 19.28 3.61
N ASN A 80 -6.09 20.33 3.26
CA ASN A 80 -5.79 21.73 3.56
C ASN A 80 -5.87 22.15 5.06
N THR A 81 -5.77 21.23 6.02
CA THR A 81 -5.97 21.53 7.45
C THR A 81 -4.71 21.22 8.29
N ALA A 82 -4.16 22.25 8.91
CA ALA A 82 -2.93 22.20 9.71
C ALA A 82 -2.99 21.28 10.96
N SER A 83 -4.19 20.82 11.34
CA SER A 83 -4.41 19.83 12.41
C SER A 83 -4.31 18.38 11.95
N ASP A 84 -4.24 18.13 10.64
CA ASP A 84 -4.04 16.81 10.07
C ASP A 84 -2.55 16.51 10.07
N ALA A 85 -2.02 16.14 11.23
CA ALA A 85 -0.68 15.58 11.34
C ALA A 85 -0.63 14.27 10.53
N ALA A 86 -0.42 14.41 9.22
CA ALA A 86 0.08 13.45 8.25
C ALA A 86 -0.27 11.97 8.50
N GLN A 87 -1.49 11.65 8.92
CA GLN A 87 -1.86 10.26 9.13
C GLN A 87 -2.02 9.60 7.76
N LEU A 88 -1.01 8.80 7.44
CA LEU A 88 -1.04 7.91 6.29
C LEU A 88 -1.78 6.63 6.69
N GLY A 89 -2.65 6.14 5.82
CA GLY A 89 -3.41 4.90 5.99
C GLY A 89 -2.57 3.63 5.79
N GLY A 90 -1.36 3.77 5.24
CA GLY A 90 -0.42 2.67 5.07
C GLY A 90 0.46 2.85 3.83
N MET A 91 1.28 1.83 3.57
CA MET A 91 2.15 1.76 2.40
C MET A 91 1.72 0.60 1.51
N THR A 92 1.41 0.85 0.25
CA THR A 92 1.13 -0.17 -0.76
C THR A 92 2.35 -0.40 -1.63
N ILE A 93 2.66 -1.66 -1.92
CA ILE A 93 3.80 -2.07 -2.75
C ILE A 93 3.29 -2.98 -3.84
N ARG A 94 3.71 -2.72 -5.07
CA ARG A 94 3.44 -3.58 -6.22
C ARG A 94 4.66 -4.43 -6.53
N PHE A 95 4.58 -5.75 -6.39
CA PHE A 95 5.75 -6.62 -6.54
C PHE A 95 5.45 -8.01 -7.10
N GLN A 96 6.51 -8.79 -7.27
CA GLN A 96 6.51 -10.22 -7.58
C GLN A 96 7.49 -10.95 -6.68
N ASP A 97 7.06 -12.11 -6.18
CA ASP A 97 7.90 -13.07 -5.47
C ASP A 97 7.47 -14.49 -5.85
N SER A 98 8.37 -15.24 -6.50
CA SER A 98 8.13 -16.62 -6.93
C SER A 98 8.12 -17.66 -5.81
N SER A 99 8.64 -17.33 -4.63
CA SER A 99 8.99 -18.30 -3.58
C SER A 99 8.01 -18.36 -2.41
N GLY A 100 7.16 -17.33 -2.23
CA GLY A 100 6.33 -17.24 -1.02
C GLY A 100 7.23 -17.19 0.21
N THR A 101 7.18 -18.20 1.10
CA THR A 101 7.97 -18.24 2.34
C THR A 101 9.42 -18.67 2.17
N ASP A 102 9.85 -19.10 0.98
CA ASP A 102 11.23 -19.55 0.78
C ASP A 102 12.20 -18.35 0.69
N PRO A 103 13.21 -18.26 1.58
CA PRO A 103 14.11 -17.11 1.70
C PRO A 103 15.10 -16.97 0.53
N SER A 104 15.02 -17.84 -0.47
CA SER A 104 15.76 -17.74 -1.73
C SER A 104 15.19 -16.68 -2.69
N ALA A 105 13.97 -16.19 -2.47
CA ALA A 105 13.44 -15.05 -3.22
C ALA A 105 12.65 -14.18 -2.24
N VAL A 106 13.15 -12.98 -1.95
CA VAL A 106 12.55 -12.12 -0.92
C VAL A 106 12.56 -10.68 -1.39
N LEU A 107 11.42 -10.02 -1.21
CA LEU A 107 11.32 -8.57 -1.17
C LEU A 107 11.16 -8.13 0.28
N ALA A 108 12.08 -7.31 0.77
CA ALA A 108 11.92 -6.58 2.03
C ALA A 108 11.76 -5.08 1.74
N VAL A 109 10.85 -4.43 2.42
CA VAL A 109 10.59 -3.00 2.30
C VAL A 109 10.52 -2.39 3.69
N GLU A 110 11.23 -1.29 3.91
CA GLU A 110 11.25 -0.58 5.19
C GLU A 110 11.04 0.92 4.97
N LEU A 111 10.09 1.51 5.67
CA LEU A 111 9.97 2.96 5.77
C LEU A 111 10.97 3.45 6.82
N VAL A 112 11.91 4.27 6.38
CA VAL A 112 13.01 4.78 7.22
C VAL A 112 12.79 6.26 7.48
N ARG A 113 12.94 6.64 8.76
CA ARG A 113 12.96 8.01 9.24
C ARG A 113 14.39 8.38 9.62
N THR A 114 14.88 9.50 9.11
CA THR A 114 16.18 10.08 9.47
C THR A 114 15.96 11.43 10.16
N ALA A 115 16.36 11.54 11.42
CA ALA A 115 16.21 12.78 12.17
C ALA A 115 17.19 13.86 11.65
N VAL A 116 16.69 15.06 11.33
CA VAL A 116 17.52 16.15 10.79
C VAL A 116 18.60 16.58 11.80
N ALA A 117 18.24 16.67 13.08
CA ALA A 117 19.13 17.17 14.12
C ALA A 117 20.32 16.23 14.42
N THR A 118 20.15 14.92 14.26
CA THR A 118 21.15 13.93 14.68
C THR A 118 21.70 13.08 13.53
N GLY A 119 21.03 13.07 12.37
CA GLY A 119 21.36 12.19 11.25
C GLY A 119 21.04 10.71 11.48
N VAL A 120 20.48 10.34 12.64
CA VAL A 120 20.18 8.94 12.97
C VAL A 120 18.98 8.45 12.16
N SER A 121 19.16 7.31 11.50
CA SER A 121 18.12 6.64 10.71
C SER A 121 17.50 5.48 11.48
N THR A 122 16.17 5.32 11.39
CA THR A 122 15.42 4.28 12.08
C THR A 122 14.28 3.78 11.20
N ALA A 123 14.14 2.46 11.06
CA ALA A 123 12.97 1.85 10.43
C ALA A 123 11.73 2.05 11.32
N ILE A 124 10.66 2.61 10.76
CA ILE A 124 9.41 2.91 11.47
C ILE A 124 8.22 2.08 10.97
N GLY A 125 8.44 1.24 9.96
CA GLY A 125 7.47 0.29 9.42
C GLY A 125 8.11 -0.54 8.32
N GLY A 126 7.55 -1.69 8.01
CA GLY A 126 8.11 -2.53 6.96
C GLY A 126 7.32 -3.78 6.64
N PHE A 127 7.85 -4.52 5.68
CA PHE A 127 7.25 -5.70 5.08
C PHE A 127 8.33 -6.64 4.56
N LYS A 128 8.07 -7.94 4.64
CA LYS A 128 8.87 -8.96 3.97
C LYS A 128 7.97 -9.96 3.30
N SER A 129 8.24 -10.28 2.04
CA SER A 129 7.41 -11.20 1.24
C SER A 129 7.48 -12.64 1.74
N ASP A 130 8.60 -13.04 2.35
CA ASP A 130 8.79 -14.37 2.96
C ASP A 130 7.94 -14.63 4.21
N GLN A 131 7.25 -13.61 4.70
CA GLN A 131 6.25 -13.73 5.76
C GLN A 131 4.85 -14.02 5.22
N ILE A 132 4.65 -14.02 3.89
CA ILE A 132 3.39 -14.40 3.24
C ILE A 132 3.49 -15.85 2.76
N ALA A 133 2.49 -16.67 3.14
CA ALA A 133 2.37 -18.08 2.73
C ALA A 133 2.01 -18.31 1.25
N VAL A 134 2.16 -17.31 0.38
CA VAL A 134 1.63 -17.32 -0.99
C VAL A 134 2.64 -16.72 -1.96
N THR A 135 2.96 -17.48 -3.00
CA THR A 135 3.67 -16.98 -4.19
C THR A 135 2.77 -16.01 -4.95
N LEU A 136 3.25 -14.80 -5.20
CA LEU A 136 2.48 -13.76 -5.88
C LEU A 136 2.93 -13.61 -7.34
N PRO A 137 1.99 -13.58 -8.31
CA PRO A 137 2.32 -13.29 -9.70
C PRO A 137 2.85 -11.86 -9.87
N ALA A 138 3.40 -11.58 -11.05
CA ALA A 138 3.95 -10.26 -11.35
C ALA A 138 2.91 -9.15 -11.22
N GLY A 139 3.23 -8.12 -10.43
CA GLY A 139 2.46 -6.89 -10.38
C GLY A 139 1.21 -6.96 -9.49
N VAL A 140 1.22 -7.81 -8.45
CA VAL A 140 0.20 -7.79 -7.40
C VAL A 140 0.51 -6.69 -6.40
N ASP A 141 -0.53 -5.93 -6.02
CA ASP A 141 -0.46 -4.91 -4.99
C ASP A 141 -0.65 -5.56 -3.61
N GLN A 142 0.27 -5.29 -2.69
CA GLN A 142 0.18 -5.68 -1.29
C GLN A 142 0.20 -4.43 -0.42
N ASN A 143 -0.69 -4.38 0.56
CA ASN A 143 -0.78 -3.26 1.48
C ASN A 143 -0.13 -3.62 2.82
N ILE A 144 0.81 -2.79 3.26
CA ILE A 144 1.35 -2.80 4.61
C ILE A 144 0.38 -2.03 5.48
N ALA A 145 -0.49 -2.77 6.16
CA ALA A 145 -1.36 -2.23 7.20
C ALA A 145 -0.69 -2.36 8.57
N THR A 146 0.40 -1.62 8.78
CA THR A 146 0.86 -1.35 10.15
C THR A 146 0.39 0.06 10.50
N SER A 147 -0.66 0.13 11.32
CA SER A 147 -1.06 1.28 12.16
C SER A 147 -0.49 2.63 11.71
N SER A 148 -1.31 3.43 11.02
CA SER A 148 -1.06 4.79 10.54
C SER A 148 0.31 5.43 10.82
N PHE A 149 1.08 5.75 9.78
CA PHE A 149 2.31 6.53 9.95
C PHE A 149 1.99 8.00 10.16
N GLN A 150 2.69 8.65 11.10
CA GLN A 150 2.74 10.11 11.21
C GLN A 150 4.11 10.59 10.72
N LEU A 151 4.11 11.35 9.62
CA LEU A 151 5.34 11.88 9.04
C LEU A 151 5.48 13.37 9.34
N ASP A 152 6.57 13.73 10.00
CA ASP A 152 6.96 15.11 10.29
C ASP A 152 8.19 15.47 9.46
N PHE A 153 7.95 16.08 8.31
CA PHE A 153 8.99 16.53 7.38
C PHE A 153 9.73 17.79 7.85
N ALA A 154 9.28 18.47 8.93
CA ALA A 154 10.00 19.60 9.49
C ALA A 154 11.21 19.14 10.31
N ALA A 155 11.09 18.00 11.01
CA ALA A 155 12.14 17.44 11.85
C ALA A 155 12.87 16.23 11.23
N ASN A 156 12.35 15.65 10.14
CA ASN A 156 12.86 14.39 9.60
C ASN A 156 12.89 14.35 8.07
N PHE A 157 13.83 13.58 7.53
CA PHE A 157 13.77 13.04 6.17
C PHE A 157 13.20 11.63 6.18
N TYR A 158 12.46 11.27 5.13
CA TYR A 158 11.89 9.93 4.98
C TYR A 158 12.29 9.34 3.64
N HIS A 159 12.57 8.04 3.64
CA HIS A 159 12.75 7.25 2.43
C HIS A 159 12.25 5.83 2.67
N VAL A 160 12.03 5.11 1.58
CA VAL A 160 11.74 3.68 1.64
C VAL A 160 12.96 2.92 1.17
N ASP A 161 13.50 2.05 2.03
CA ASP A 161 14.50 1.06 1.67
C ASP A 161 13.78 -0.15 1.07
N VAL A 162 14.23 -0.60 -0.11
CA VAL A 162 13.69 -1.77 -0.80
C VAL A 162 14.83 -2.72 -1.11
N ILE A 163 14.77 -3.93 -0.55
CA ILE A 163 15.79 -4.95 -0.71
C ILE A 163 15.19 -6.11 -1.49
N LEU A 164 15.76 -6.42 -2.65
CA LEU A 164 15.41 -7.59 -3.44
C LEU A 164 16.53 -8.61 -3.26
N LYS A 165 16.19 -9.84 -2.87
CA LYS A 165 17.14 -10.94 -2.75
C LYS A 165 16.74 -12.07 -3.69
N ARG A 166 17.67 -12.54 -4.51
CA ARG A 166 17.53 -13.72 -5.37
C ARG A 166 18.68 -14.69 -5.13
N GLY A 167 18.41 -15.85 -4.55
CA GLY A 167 19.39 -16.89 -4.24
C GLY A 167 19.75 -17.76 -5.44
N THR A 168 18.79 -18.05 -6.32
CA THR A 168 19.00 -18.89 -7.51
C THR A 168 18.32 -18.28 -8.75
N THR A 169 18.78 -18.66 -9.94
CA THR A 169 18.38 -18.02 -11.21
C THR A 169 16.98 -18.39 -11.68
N ASP A 170 16.42 -19.49 -11.17
CA ASP A 170 15.04 -19.93 -11.40
C ASP A 170 14.00 -19.10 -10.63
N LYS A 171 14.44 -18.29 -9.65
CA LYS A 171 13.56 -17.44 -8.86
C LYS A 171 13.35 -16.06 -9.49
N VAL A 172 12.18 -15.50 -9.22
CA VAL A 172 11.78 -14.17 -9.69
C VAL A 172 11.46 -13.30 -8.49
N VAL A 173 12.18 -12.17 -8.40
CA VAL A 173 11.86 -11.07 -7.49
C VAL A 173 11.89 -9.79 -8.30
N ALA A 174 10.81 -9.01 -8.21
CA ALA A 174 10.69 -7.74 -8.88
C ALA A 174 9.83 -6.79 -8.06
N VAL A 175 10.13 -5.50 -8.12
CA VAL A 175 9.32 -4.44 -7.53
C VAL A 175 8.97 -3.43 -8.61
N THR A 176 7.70 -3.04 -8.66
CA THR A 176 7.15 -2.17 -9.71
C THR A 176 6.92 -0.75 -9.21
N GLY A 177 6.44 -0.59 -7.99
CA GLY A 177 6.17 0.73 -7.44
C GLY A 177 5.75 0.67 -5.99
N LEU A 178 5.82 1.83 -5.36
CA LEU A 178 5.47 2.04 -3.96
C LEU A 178 4.54 3.24 -3.86
N ALA A 179 3.59 3.18 -2.93
CA ALA A 179 2.67 4.26 -2.65
C ALA A 179 2.42 4.38 -1.15
N LEU A 180 2.30 5.61 -0.67
CA LEU A 180 1.75 5.93 0.64
C LEU A 180 0.33 6.43 0.43
N THR A 181 -0.62 5.85 1.15
CA THR A 181 -2.04 6.22 1.03
C THR A 181 -2.47 6.99 2.27
N SER A 182 -3.46 7.87 2.15
CA SER A 182 -4.06 8.59 3.28
C SER A 182 -5.58 8.43 3.26
N PRO A 183 -6.21 8.07 4.39
CA PRO A 183 -7.66 7.94 4.48
C PRO A 183 -8.38 9.30 4.55
N PHE A 184 -7.63 10.42 4.63
CA PHE A 184 -8.17 11.76 4.87
C PHE A 184 -8.09 12.70 3.66
N LEU A 185 -7.35 12.32 2.64
CA LEU A 185 -7.40 12.99 1.35
C LEU A 185 -8.75 12.60 0.72
N ARG A 186 -9.74 13.51 0.79
CA ARG A 186 -10.92 13.46 -0.07
C ARG A 186 -10.82 14.65 -1.00
N PHE A 187 -10.61 14.40 -2.29
CA PHE A 187 -11.01 15.39 -3.28
C PHE A 187 -12.54 15.49 -3.23
N THR A 188 -13.06 16.57 -2.66
CA THR A 188 -14.37 17.08 -3.09
C THR A 188 -14.23 17.42 -4.57
N ARG A 189 -14.45 16.44 -5.46
CA ARG A 189 -14.77 16.74 -6.85
C ARG A 189 -16.13 17.43 -6.84
N THR A 190 -16.12 18.75 -6.68
CA THR A 190 -17.21 19.58 -7.18
C THR A 190 -17.18 19.45 -8.69
N PHE A 191 -18.11 18.65 -9.23
CA PHE A 191 -18.55 18.77 -10.61
C PHE A 191 -19.60 19.88 -10.69
#